data_AF-A0A0W7W5H5-F1
#
_entry.id   AF-A0A0W7W5H5-F1
#
_cell.length_a   1.000
_cell.length_b   1.000
_cell.length_c   1.000
_cell.angle_alpha   90.00
_cell.angle_beta   90.00
_cell.angle_gamma   90.00
#
_symmetry.space_group_name_H-M   'P 1'
#
loop_
_entity.id
_entity.type
_entity.pdbx_description
1 polymer ?
#
loop_
_entity_poly.entity_id
_entity_poly.type
_entity_poly.pdbx_seq_one_letter_code
_entity_poly.pdbx_strand_id
1 'polypeptide(L)'
;MYRNERDKETERERMPYVQVDTNLWAVMRYPKDRPVAMIQGLANRENVPLFFVMTWHPEPSKRRVVSQHDTLEEANGSVLWDTRAVAEMSRVNSGPANGRR
;
A
#
# COMPACT_ATOMS: atom_id res chain seq x y z
N MET A 1 5.99 6.64 -32.39
CA MET A 1 5.86 5.42 -31.56
C MET A 1 5.21 5.82 -30.25
N TYR A 2 3.91 5.55 -30.09
CA TYR A 2 3.13 5.96 -28.93
C TYR A 2 3.44 5.02 -27.76
N ARG A 3 4.16 5.54 -26.76
CA ARG A 3 4.43 4.88 -25.47
C ARG A 3 3.09 4.82 -24.72
N ASN A 4 2.44 3.67 -24.78
CA ASN A 4 1.04 3.48 -24.42
C ASN A 4 0.75 3.85 -22.97
N GLU A 5 -0.34 4.56 -22.75
CA GLU A 5 -0.91 4.87 -21.44
C GLU A 5 -1.23 3.60 -20.62
N ARG A 6 -1.44 2.47 -21.31
CA ARG A 6 -1.59 1.14 -20.69
C ARG A 6 -0.35 0.70 -19.91
N ASP A 7 0.87 0.97 -20.39
CA ASP A 7 2.09 0.60 -19.66
C ASP A 7 2.26 1.46 -18.39
N LYS A 8 1.78 2.71 -18.41
CA LYS A 8 1.76 3.59 -17.23
C LYS A 8 0.73 3.15 -16.18
N GLU A 9 -0.38 2.57 -16.63
CA GLU A 9 -1.40 2.01 -15.74
C GLU A 9 -0.89 0.73 -15.07
N THR A 10 -0.17 -0.12 -15.81
CA THR A 10 0.49 -1.31 -15.26
C THR A 10 1.66 -0.99 -14.33
N GLU A 11 2.42 0.11 -14.56
CA GLU A 11 3.46 0.57 -13.64
C GLU A 11 2.88 1.19 -12.36
N ARG A 12 1.76 1.92 -12.45
CA ARG A 12 0.99 2.41 -11.28
C ARG A 12 0.37 1.26 -10.47
N GLU A 13 -0.03 0.19 -11.14
CA GLU A 13 -0.46 -1.05 -10.49
C GLU A 13 0.70 -1.84 -9.89
N ARG A 14 1.90 -1.76 -10.48
CA ARG A 14 3.03 -2.59 -10.05
C ARG A 14 3.82 -2.05 -8.87
N MET A 15 3.97 -0.75 -8.63
CA MET A 15 4.99 -0.31 -7.65
C MET A 15 4.81 1.15 -7.17
N PRO A 16 5.52 1.63 -6.11
CA PRO A 16 6.50 0.91 -5.30
C PRO A 16 6.36 1.19 -3.80
N TYR A 17 6.68 0.21 -2.99
CA TYR A 17 7.25 0.57 -1.70
C TYR A 17 8.57 1.33 -1.95
N VAL A 18 8.80 2.44 -1.27
CA VAL A 18 10.03 3.23 -1.40
C VAL A 18 11.00 2.77 -0.35
N GLN A 19 12.21 2.37 -0.73
CA GLN A 19 13.23 2.03 0.24
C GLN A 19 13.71 3.30 0.96
N VAL A 20 13.55 3.32 2.29
CA VAL A 20 13.94 4.43 3.17
C VAL A 20 15.27 4.12 3.86
N ASP A 21 15.52 2.84 4.14
CA ASP A 21 16.76 2.33 4.72
C ASP A 21 17.01 0.91 4.19
N THR A 22 18.18 0.35 4.50
CA THR A 22 18.65 -0.99 4.16
C THR A 22 17.58 -2.06 4.36
N ASN A 23 16.84 -1.99 5.46
CA ASN A 23 15.80 -2.96 5.83
C ASN A 23 14.41 -2.31 6.04
N LEU A 24 14.20 -1.09 5.54
CA LEU A 24 12.96 -0.36 5.78
C LEU A 24 12.41 0.19 4.48
N TRP A 25 11.15 -0.14 4.20
CA TRP A 25 10.43 0.36 3.04
C TRP A 25 9.15 1.08 3.47
N ALA A 26 8.83 2.18 2.79
CA ALA A 26 7.61 2.94 2.98
C ALA A 26 6.60 2.57 1.89
N VAL A 27 5.42 2.12 2.28
CA VAL A 27 4.37 1.76 1.33
C VAL A 27 3.52 2.98 1.00
N MET A 28 3.65 3.47 -0.23
CA MET A 28 2.89 4.61 -0.74
C MET A 28 1.65 4.11 -1.50
N ARG A 29 0.50 4.77 -1.30
CA ARG A 29 -0.76 4.50 -2.03
C ARG A 29 -1.48 5.82 -2.28
N TYR A 30 -1.93 6.04 -3.52
CA TYR A 30 -2.56 7.28 -4.03
C TYR A 30 -1.68 8.52 -3.83
N PRO A 31 -1.98 9.71 -4.41
CA PRO A 31 -1.25 10.92 -4.06
C PRO A 31 -1.54 11.28 -2.60
N LYS A 32 -0.72 10.75 -1.69
CA LYS A 32 -0.69 11.06 -0.26
C LYS A 32 0.70 11.58 0.08
N ASP A 33 0.73 12.62 0.91
CA ASP A 33 1.98 13.21 1.41
C ASP A 33 2.71 12.30 2.42
N ARG A 34 2.09 11.19 2.80
CA ARG A 34 2.58 10.25 3.81
C ARG A 34 2.36 8.79 3.41
N PRO A 35 3.25 7.88 3.84
CA PRO A 35 3.05 6.45 3.69
C PRO A 35 1.78 5.95 4.38
N VAL A 36 1.23 4.86 3.85
CA VAL A 36 0.11 4.13 4.47
C VAL A 36 0.61 3.13 5.49
N ALA A 37 1.76 2.50 5.20
CA ALA A 37 2.40 1.52 6.05
C ALA A 37 3.92 1.58 5.88
N MET A 38 4.63 0.92 6.79
CA MET A 38 6.07 0.67 6.69
C MET A 38 6.29 -0.84 6.63
N ILE A 39 7.28 -1.31 5.89
CA ILE A 39 7.71 -2.71 5.89
C ILE A 39 9.12 -2.75 6.48
N GLN A 40 9.31 -3.55 7.52
CA GLN A 40 10.60 -3.79 8.13
C GLN A 40 11.08 -5.20 7.80
N GLY A 41 12.24 -5.32 7.17
CA GLY A 41 12.94 -6.58 6.96
C GLY A 41 13.76 -6.94 8.20
N LEU A 42 13.67 -8.19 8.63
CA LEU A 42 14.52 -8.77 9.67
C LEU A 42 14.84 -10.21 9.28
N ALA A 43 16.04 -10.68 9.62
CA ALA A 43 16.36 -12.10 9.53
C ALA A 43 15.97 -12.80 10.82
N ASN A 44 15.36 -13.98 10.73
CA ASN A 44 15.13 -14.83 11.89
C ASN A 44 16.44 -15.49 12.37
N ARG A 45 16.37 -16.34 13.42
CA ARG A 45 17.55 -17.05 13.96
C ARG A 45 18.22 -18.00 12.97
N GLU A 46 17.48 -18.47 11.97
CA GLU A 46 17.92 -19.37 10.91
C GLU A 46 18.39 -18.59 9.66
N ASN A 47 18.49 -17.26 9.78
CA ASN A 47 18.85 -16.34 8.70
C ASN A 47 17.85 -16.32 7.52
N VAL A 48 16.61 -16.72 7.76
CA VAL A 48 15.50 -16.60 6.80
C VAL A 48 14.94 -15.17 6.88
N PRO A 49 14.82 -14.46 5.74
CA PRO A 49 14.26 -13.11 5.73
C PRO A 49 12.76 -13.13 6.07
N LEU A 50 12.35 -12.19 6.92
CA LEU A 50 10.97 -11.95 7.31
C LEU A 50 10.65 -10.47 7.13
N PHE A 51 9.46 -10.19 6.64
CA PHE A 51 8.99 -8.84 6.34
C PHE A 51 7.77 -8.49 7.20
N PHE A 52 7.92 -7.53 8.09
CA PHE A 52 6.88 -7.08 9.00
C PHE A 52 6.22 -5.81 8.48
N VAL A 53 4.91 -5.87 8.25
CA VAL A 53 4.11 -4.69 7.92
C VAL A 53 3.73 -3.99 9.21
N MET A 54 4.04 -2.69 9.28
CA MET A 54 3.76 -1.83 10.42
C MET A 54 2.84 -0.69 10.03
N THR A 55 2.02 -0.24 10.98
CA THR A 55 1.28 1.02 10.83
C THR A 55 2.26 2.19 10.63
N TRP A 56 1.90 3.10 9.73
CA TRP A 56 2.67 4.33 9.60
C TRP A 56 2.38 5.28 10.77
N HIS A 57 3.45 5.78 11.40
CA HIS A 57 3.40 6.87 12.37
C HIS A 57 4.76 7.61 12.33
N PRO A 58 4.79 8.96 12.43
CA PRO A 58 6.04 9.73 12.41
C PRO A 58 6.98 9.30 13.53
N GLU A 59 6.47 9.22 14.76
CA GLU A 59 7.15 8.64 15.92
C GLU A 59 7.27 7.10 15.80
N PRO A 60 8.50 6.53 15.71
CA PRO A 60 8.70 5.09 15.52
C PRO A 60 8.14 4.23 16.64
N SER A 61 8.19 4.70 17.89
CA SER A 61 7.69 3.97 19.07
C SER A 61 6.17 3.72 19.05
N LYS A 62 5.43 4.45 18.20
CA LYS A 62 3.97 4.31 18.04
C LYS A 62 3.58 3.40 16.87
N ARG A 63 4.56 2.91 16.09
CA ARG A 63 4.31 1.97 14.99
C ARG A 63 3.99 0.60 15.59
N ARG A 64 2.99 -0.07 15.02
CA ARG A 64 2.57 -1.41 15.46
C ARG A 64 2.69 -2.38 14.31
N VAL A 65 3.22 -3.57 14.57
CA VAL A 65 3.21 -4.68 13.63
C VAL A 65 1.77 -5.14 13.42
N VAL A 66 1.38 -5.28 12.16
CA VAL A 66 0.03 -5.68 11.73
C VAL A 66 0.06 -7.07 11.10
N SER A 67 1.10 -7.38 10.33
CA SER A 67 1.26 -8.69 9.68
C SER A 67 2.75 -9.00 9.42
N GLN A 68 3.03 -10.27 9.17
CA GLN A 68 4.35 -10.81 8.82
C GLN A 68 4.21 -11.62 7.53
N HIS A 69 5.20 -11.51 6.65
CA HIS A 69 5.27 -12.23 5.37
C HIS A 69 6.69 -12.70 5.09
N ASP A 70 6.81 -13.67 4.19
CA ASP A 70 8.09 -14.27 3.81
C ASP A 70 8.79 -13.47 2.70
N THR A 71 8.02 -12.70 1.92
CA THR A 71 8.55 -11.86 0.84
C THR A 71 8.11 -10.40 0.98
N LEU A 72 8.93 -9.50 0.43
CA LEU A 72 8.63 -8.06 0.39
C LEU A 72 7.40 -7.77 -0.49
N GLU A 73 7.23 -8.54 -1.56
CA GLU A 73 6.13 -8.46 -2.50
C GLU A 73 4.79 -8.79 -1.84
N GLU A 74 4.72 -9.87 -1.06
CA GLU A 74 3.54 -10.25 -0.29
C GLU A 74 3.22 -9.21 0.79
N ALA A 75 4.24 -8.73 1.51
CA ALA A 75 4.08 -7.68 2.49
C ALA A 75 3.48 -6.41 1.87
N ASN A 76 4.00 -5.98 0.72
CA ASN A 76 3.45 -4.85 -0.02
C ASN A 76 2.03 -5.13 -0.53
N GLY A 77 1.77 -6.31 -1.08
CA GLY A 77 0.44 -6.70 -1.56
C GLY A 77 -0.62 -6.72 -0.46
N SER A 78 -0.23 -7.06 0.78
CA SER A 78 -1.13 -7.06 1.94
C SER A 78 -1.60 -5.68 2.36
N VAL A 79 -0.86 -4.62 2.00
CA VAL A 79 -1.25 -3.22 2.27
C VAL A 79 -2.26 -2.80 1.21
N LEU A 80 -3.52 -3.08 1.52
CA LEU A 80 -4.65 -2.74 0.67
C LEU A 80 -4.76 -1.23 0.47
N TRP A 81 -5.25 -0.87 -0.71
CA TRP A 81 -5.70 0.47 -0.99
C TRP A 81 -6.86 0.82 -0.06
N ASP A 82 -6.82 2.01 0.55
CA ASP A 82 -7.97 2.53 1.27
C ASP A 82 -9.09 2.84 0.26
N THR A 83 -9.93 1.83 0.01
CA THR A 83 -11.04 1.93 -0.93
C THR A 83 -12.21 2.70 -0.34
N ARG A 84 -12.17 3.14 0.93
CA ARG A 84 -13.29 3.87 1.54
C ARG A 84 -13.56 5.17 0.83
N ALA A 85 -12.52 5.94 0.48
CA ALA A 85 -12.68 7.19 -0.26
C ALA A 85 -13.30 6.97 -1.66
N VAL A 86 -12.90 5.88 -2.34
CA VAL A 86 -13.48 5.50 -3.65
C VAL A 86 -14.91 5.02 -3.48
N ALA A 87 -15.19 4.20 -2.46
CA ALA A 87 -16.53 3.70 -2.16
C ALA A 87 -17.49 4.82 -1.74
N GLU A 88 -17.00 5.82 -1.02
CA GLU A 88 -17.76 7.01 -0.63
C GLU A 88 -18.07 7.89 -1.85
N MET A 89 -17.09 8.16 -2.73
CA MET A 89 -17.36 8.83 -4.01
C MET A 89 -18.35 8.06 -4.89
N SER A 90 -18.21 6.73 -4.98
CA SER A 90 -19.16 5.89 -5.73
C SER A 90 -20.57 5.96 -5.15
N ARG A 91 -20.73 6.04 -3.83
CA ARG A 91 -22.04 6.21 -3.18
C ARG A 91 -22.64 7.61 -3.42
N VAL A 92 -21.81 8.65 -3.44
CA VAL A 92 -22.26 10.03 -3.72
C VAL A 92 -22.67 10.20 -5.19
N ASN A 93 -21.93 9.59 -6.12
CA ASN A 93 -22.23 9.64 -7.56
C ASN A 93 -23.35 8.67 -7.98
N SER A 94 -23.61 7.64 -7.19
CA SER A 94 -24.81 6.82 -7.29
C SER A 94 -25.99 7.57 -6.67
N GLY A 95 -26.47 8.62 -7.35
CA GLY A 95 -27.72 9.27 -6.98
C GLY A 95 -28.87 8.26 -6.86
N PRO A 96 -29.98 8.62 -6.18
CA PRO A 96 -31.13 7.73 -6.09
C PRO A 96 -31.53 7.30 -7.51
N ALA A 97 -31.85 6.02 -7.69
CA ALA A 97 -32.29 5.50 -8.97
C ALA A 97 -33.36 6.46 -9.54
N ASN A 98 -33.05 7.10 -10.67
CA ASN A 98 -34.02 7.89 -11.41
C ASN A 98 -35.08 6.92 -11.95
N GLY A 99 -36.03 6.58 -11.10
CA GLY A 99 -37.15 5.69 -11.33
C GLY A 99 -38.40 6.30 -10.72
N ARG A 100 -38.79 7.49 -11.23
CA ARG A 100 -40.20 7.91 -11.23
C ARG A 100 -40.94 6.95 -12.16
N ARG A 101 -41.82 6.09 -11.63
CA ARG A 101 -43.28 6.27 -11.62
C ARG A 101 -43.97 5.04 -11.03
#